data_AF-A0A0J8G4P1-F1
#
_entry.id   AF-A0A0J8G4P1-F1
#
_cell.length_a   1.000
_cell.length_b   1.000
_cell.length_c   1.000
_cell.angle_alpha   90.00
_cell.angle_beta   90.00
_cell.angle_gamma   90.00
#
_symmetry.space_group_name_H-M   'P 1'
#
loop_
_entity.id
_entity.type
_entity.pdbx_description
1 polymer ?
#
loop_
_entity_poly.entity_id
_entity_poly.type
_entity_poly.pdbx_seq_one_letter_code
_entity_poly.pdbx_strand_id
1 'polypeptide(L)'
;MNDVSIDVFPSLIPSKEGLELLEWSSIRVRRDQLLRETDHTQVQDCPLSDVQRTQAAAYRKLLRDVPQDVGDPFTVVWPEMPAFLQYSK
;
A
#
# COMPACT_ATOMS: atom_id res chain seq x y z
N MET A 1 -16.22 -18.65 -48.49
CA MET A 1 -15.48 -17.49 -47.94
C MET A 1 -16.34 -16.97 -46.81
N ASN A 2 -16.11 -17.48 -45.60
CA ASN A 2 -16.89 -17.08 -44.44
C ASN A 2 -16.30 -15.77 -43.95
N ASP A 3 -17.08 -14.71 -44.06
CA ASP A 3 -16.81 -13.40 -43.47
C ASP A 3 -16.57 -13.62 -41.97
N VAL A 4 -15.31 -13.46 -41.54
CA VAL A 4 -14.98 -13.41 -40.13
C VAL A 4 -15.46 -12.05 -39.67
N SER A 5 -16.70 -12.00 -39.18
CA SER A 5 -17.17 -10.91 -38.34
C SER A 5 -16.20 -10.81 -37.17
N ILE A 6 -15.30 -9.84 -37.24
CA ILE A 6 -14.51 -9.41 -36.10
C ILE A 6 -15.52 -8.68 -35.21
N ASP A 7 -16.22 -9.44 -34.37
CA ASP A 7 -16.96 -8.90 -33.26
C ASP A 7 -15.94 -8.11 -32.44
N VAL A 8 -16.06 -6.78 -32.53
CA VAL A 8 -15.26 -5.82 -31.77
C VAL A 8 -15.39 -6.21 -30.32
N PHE A 9 -14.36 -6.87 -29.77
CA PHE A 9 -14.25 -7.15 -28.36
C PHE A 9 -14.52 -5.83 -27.63
N PRO A 10 -15.54 -5.74 -26.75
CA PRO A 10 -15.76 -4.55 -25.95
C PRO A 10 -14.43 -4.25 -25.26
N SER A 11 -13.87 -3.09 -25.56
CA SER A 11 -12.56 -2.66 -25.12
C SER A 11 -12.34 -3.04 -23.66
N LEU A 12 -11.26 -3.79 -23.38
CA LEU A 12 -10.85 -4.26 -22.05
C LEU A 12 -10.38 -3.11 -21.13
N ILE A 13 -10.89 -1.91 -21.35
CA ILE A 13 -10.59 -0.72 -20.56
C ILE A 13 -11.51 -0.80 -19.34
N PRO A 14 -10.97 -1.00 -18.13
CA PRO A 14 -11.79 -0.96 -16.92
C PRO A 14 -12.45 0.41 -16.79
N SER A 15 -13.71 0.42 -16.34
CA SER A 15 -14.38 1.68 -16.02
C SER A 15 -13.62 2.41 -14.89
N LYS A 16 -13.86 3.70 -14.75
CA LYS A 16 -13.24 4.53 -13.71
C LYS A 16 -13.42 3.91 -12.32
N GLU A 17 -14.62 3.42 -12.03
CA GLU A 17 -14.98 2.77 -10.77
C GLU A 17 -14.19 1.47 -10.56
N GLY A 18 -13.95 0.72 -11.63
CA GLY A 18 -13.11 -0.48 -11.60
C GLY A 18 -11.65 -0.17 -11.29
N LEU A 19 -11.11 0.92 -11.83
CA LEU A 19 -9.76 1.39 -11.52
C LEU A 19 -9.63 1.85 -10.06
N GLU A 20 -10.61 2.59 -9.55
CA GLU A 20 -10.63 3.03 -8.14
C GLU A 20 -10.66 1.82 -7.19
N LEU A 21 -11.46 0.79 -7.49
CA LEU A 21 -11.51 -0.44 -6.68
C LEU A 21 -10.16 -1.18 -6.67
N LEU A 22 -9.50 -1.27 -7.84
CA LEU A 22 -8.18 -1.88 -7.95
C LEU A 22 -7.14 -1.10 -7.15
N GLU A 23 -7.16 0.23 -7.23
CA GLU A 23 -6.21 1.07 -6.51
C GLU A 23 -6.40 0.98 -4.99
N TRP A 24 -7.64 0.97 -4.49
CA TRP A 24 -7.90 0.73 -3.07
C TRP A 24 -7.40 -0.64 -2.60
N SER A 25 -7.52 -1.67 -3.44
CA SER A 25 -6.93 -2.98 -3.17
C SER A 25 -5.40 -2.89 -3.07
N SER A 26 -4.75 -2.21 -4.02
CA SER A 26 -3.31 -1.98 -4.02
C SER A 26 -2.83 -1.22 -2.78
N ILE A 27 -3.58 -0.19 -2.35
CA ILE A 27 -3.30 0.59 -1.14
C ILE A 27 -3.35 -0.31 0.10
N ARG A 28 -4.40 -1.14 0.25
CA ARG A 28 -4.51 -2.07 1.38
C ARG A 28 -3.34 -3.06 1.40
N VAL A 29 -3.00 -3.64 0.25
CA VAL A 29 -1.87 -4.57 0.13
C VAL A 29 -0.55 -3.89 0.51
N ARG A 30 -0.31 -2.68 0.01
CA ARG A 30 0.90 -1.90 0.32
C ARG A 30 0.99 -1.57 1.81
N ARG A 31 -0.11 -1.13 2.43
CA ARG A 31 -0.16 -0.87 3.87
C ARG A 31 0.20 -2.13 4.66
N ASP A 32 -0.42 -3.26 4.33
CA ASP A 32 -0.21 -4.51 5.04
C ASP A 32 1.24 -5.02 4.88
N GLN A 33 1.84 -4.81 3.71
CA GLN A 33 3.25 -5.09 3.48
C GLN A 33 4.15 -4.21 4.36
N LEU A 34 3.96 -2.89 4.38
CA LEU A 34 4.76 -1.98 5.19
C LEU A 34 4.61 -2.24 6.71
N LEU A 35 3.40 -2.61 7.15
CA LEU A 35 3.17 -3.05 8.52
C LEU A 35 3.88 -4.38 8.81
N ARG A 36 3.90 -5.33 7.89
CA ARG A 36 4.62 -6.59 8.08
C ARG A 36 6.13 -6.37 8.14
N GLU A 37 6.67 -5.56 7.24
CA GLU A 37 8.10 -5.23 7.20
C GLU A 37 8.56 -4.58 8.50
N THR A 38 7.70 -3.78 9.14
CA THR A 38 8.01 -3.10 10.39
C THR A 38 7.57 -3.85 11.65
N ASP A 39 7.02 -5.06 11.53
CA ASP A 39 6.45 -5.79 12.66
C ASP A 39 7.52 -6.22 13.68
N HIS A 40 8.69 -6.63 13.18
CA HIS A 40 9.83 -7.03 14.00
C HIS A 40 10.30 -5.94 14.98
N THR A 41 10.07 -4.66 14.66
CA THR A 41 10.44 -3.53 15.52
C THR A 41 9.63 -3.40 16.80
N GLN A 42 8.50 -4.11 16.88
CA GLN A 42 7.63 -4.11 18.05
C GLN A 42 8.07 -5.12 19.11
N VAL A 43 8.98 -6.03 18.76
CA VAL A 43 9.55 -7.03 19.68
C VAL A 43 10.61 -6.38 20.56
N GLN A 44 10.62 -6.70 21.86
CA GLN A 44 11.57 -6.13 22.82
C GLN A 44 13.03 -6.50 22.51
N ASP A 45 13.25 -7.67 21.92
CA ASP A 45 14.57 -8.19 21.54
C ASP A 45 15.15 -7.53 20.27
N CYS A 46 14.41 -6.64 19.62
CA CYS A 46 14.92 -5.90 18.47
C CYS A 46 16.01 -4.91 18.95
N PRO A 47 17.19 -4.85 18.29
CA PRO A 47 18.30 -3.97 18.68
C PRO A 47 18.04 -2.50 18.31
N LEU A 48 16.88 -1.97 18.73
CA LEU A 48 16.45 -0.61 18.53
C LEU A 48 16.57 0.16 19.85
N SER A 49 17.07 1.38 19.75
CA SER A 49 16.99 2.36 20.84
C SER A 49 15.53 2.77 21.11
N ASP A 50 15.25 3.30 22.31
CA ASP A 50 13.91 3.78 22.68
C ASP A 50 13.38 4.87 21.72
N VAL A 51 14.29 5.69 21.19
CA VAL A 51 13.98 6.71 20.17
C VAL A 51 13.52 6.05 18.87
N GLN A 52 14.26 5.05 18.38
CA GLN A 52 13.90 4.31 17.15
C GLN A 52 12.59 3.54 17.32
N ARG A 53 12.34 2.95 18.50
CA ARG A 53 11.07 2.27 18.80
C ARG A 53 9.89 3.25 18.74
N THR A 54 10.07 4.45 19.28
CA THR A 54 9.05 5.52 19.22
C THR A 54 8.81 5.97 17.78
N GLN A 55 9.87 6.15 16.98
CA GLN A 55 9.76 6.48 15.56
C GLN A 55 9.05 5.38 14.76
N ALA A 56 9.36 4.10 15.03
CA ALA A 56 8.70 2.97 14.38
C ALA A 56 7.21 2.89 14.76
N ALA A 57 6.86 3.13 16.02
CA ALA A 57 5.47 3.19 16.47
C ALA A 57 4.71 4.34 15.81
N ALA A 58 5.32 5.52 15.70
CA ALA A 58 4.75 6.67 15.01
C ALA A 58 4.54 6.40 13.51
N TYR A 59 5.54 5.81 12.84
CA TYR A 59 5.43 5.41 11.44
C TYR A 59 4.30 4.40 11.20
N ARG A 60 4.20 3.37 12.05
CA ARG A 60 3.10 2.38 11.99
C ARG A 60 1.72 3.02 12.21
N LYS A 61 1.63 4.03 13.08
CA LYS A 61 0.39 4.80 13.27
C LYS A 61 0.02 5.54 11.99
N LEU A 62 0.98 6.27 11.40
CA LEU A 62 0.77 6.99 10.13
C LEU A 62 0.31 6.06 9.01
N LEU A 63 0.89 4.86 8.90
CA LEU A 63 0.45 3.84 7.93
C LEU A 63 -1.00 3.38 8.13
N ARG A 64 -1.47 3.29 9.38
CA ARG A 64 -2.87 2.92 9.67
C ARG A 64 -3.84 4.07 9.45
N ASP A 65 -3.38 5.30 9.66
CA ASP A 65 -4.14 6.52 9.42
C ASP A 65 -4.31 6.83 7.91
N VAL A 66 -3.60 6.10 7.03
CA VAL A 66 -3.79 6.18 5.58
C VAL A 66 -5.26 5.83 5.21
N PRO A 67 -5.93 6.64 4.37
CA PRO A 67 -7.28 6.35 3.87
C PRO A 67 -7.35 4.98 3.20
N GLN A 68 -8.45 4.26 3.39
CA GLN A 68 -8.59 2.88 2.88
C GLN A 68 -9.69 2.67 1.85
N ASP A 69 -10.72 3.51 1.87
CA ASP A 69 -11.87 3.45 0.94
C ASP A 69 -12.59 4.82 0.86
N VAL A 70 -11.89 5.92 1.19
CA VAL A 70 -12.48 7.26 1.26
C VAL A 70 -11.60 8.27 0.53
N GLY A 71 -12.20 9.04 -0.37
CA GLY A 71 -11.51 10.06 -1.17
C GLY A 71 -11.01 9.53 -2.50
N ASP A 72 -9.96 10.16 -3.03
CA ASP A 72 -9.34 9.78 -4.29
C ASP A 72 -8.14 8.84 -4.02
N PRO A 73 -8.22 7.55 -4.41
CA PRO A 73 -7.16 6.59 -4.15
C PRO A 73 -5.84 6.96 -4.83
N PHE A 74 -5.87 7.72 -5.94
CA PHE A 74 -4.67 8.14 -6.66
C PHE A 74 -3.91 9.29 -5.97
N THR A 75 -4.49 9.89 -4.94
CA THR A 75 -3.90 11.02 -4.18
C THR A 75 -3.39 10.61 -2.79
N VAL A 76 -3.40 9.31 -2.48
CA VAL A 76 -2.98 8.81 -1.16
C VAL A 76 -1.50 9.10 -0.93
N VAL A 77 -1.23 9.91 0.11
CA VAL A 77 0.12 10.25 0.55
C VAL A 77 0.61 9.20 1.53
N TRP A 78 1.77 8.60 1.21
CA TRP A 78 2.42 7.61 2.07
C TRP A 78 3.44 8.27 2.99
N PRO A 79 3.52 7.86 4.27
CA PRO A 79 4.56 8.34 5.16
C PRO A 79 5.94 7.85 4.68
N GLU A 80 6.96 8.67 4.87
CA GLU A 80 8.34 8.27 4.58
C GLU A 80 8.83 7.24 5.59
N MET A 81 9.47 6.19 5.09
CA MET A 81 10.06 5.15 5.92
C MET A 81 11.31 5.70 6.63
N PRO A 82 11.39 5.60 7.97
CA PRO A 82 12.60 5.96 8.71
C PRO A 82 13.84 5.22 8.20
N ALA A 83 14.97 5.93 8.08
CA ALA A 83 16.21 5.38 7.52
C ALA A 83 16.70 4.10 8.22
N PHE A 84 16.53 3.99 9.54
CA PHE A 84 16.95 2.80 10.29
C PHE A 84 16.15 1.54 9.94
N LEU A 85 14.96 1.66 9.35
CA LEU A 85 14.14 0.53 8.88
C LEU A 85 14.55 0.04 7.50
N GLN A 86 15.20 0.89 6.69
CA GLN A 86 15.68 0.50 5.35
C GLN A 86 16.85 -0.49 5.41
N TYR A 87 17.59 -0.54 6.52
CA TYR A 87 18.77 -1.39 6.68
C TYR A 87 18.47 -2.83 7.13
N SER A 88 17.20 -3.20 7.33
CA SER A 88 16.80 -4.54 7.79
C SER A 88 16.71 -5.58 6.63
N LYS A 89 17.62 -5.55 5.66
CA LYS A 89 17.72 -6.55 4.59
C LYS A 89 18.91 -7.47 4.76
#